data_AF-A0A1R0M8H6-F1
#
_entry.id   AF-A0A1R0M8H6-F1
#
_cell.length_a   1.000
_cell.length_b   1.000
_cell.length_c   1.000
_cell.angle_alpha   90.00
_cell.angle_beta   90.00
_cell.angle_gamma   90.00
#
_symmetry.space_group_name_H-M   'P 1'
#
loop_
_entity.id
_entity.type
_entity.pdbx_description
1 polymer ?
#
loop_
_entity_poly.entity_id
_entity_poly.type
_entity_poly.pdbx_seq_one_letter_code
_entity_poly.pdbx_strand_id
1 'polypeptide(L)' 'MARKMIEQITCDACTAKGETAEGVTELTIGSDSYDLCQEHADRFAAHFAELFTTNTAEAVAA' A
#
# COMPACT_ATOMS: atom_id res chain seq x y z
N MET A 1 -8.32 -18.04 -31.29
CA MET A 1 -8.75 -16.81 -30.60
C MET A 1 -8.03 -16.75 -29.26
N ALA A 2 -6.81 -16.18 -29.22
CA ALA A 2 -6.14 -15.96 -27.94
C ALA A 2 -6.85 -14.82 -27.22
N ARG A 3 -7.51 -15.12 -26.10
CA ARG A 3 -8.10 -14.07 -25.25
C ARG A 3 -6.93 -13.33 -24.60
N LYS A 4 -6.79 -12.04 -24.88
CA LYS A 4 -5.87 -11.16 -24.17
C LYS A 4 -6.36 -11.09 -22.72
N MET A 5 -5.68 -11.79 -21.80
CA MET A 5 -5.90 -11.59 -20.36
C MET A 5 -5.42 -10.18 -20.04
N ILE A 6 -6.32 -9.36 -19.50
CA ILE A 6 -5.93 -8.13 -18.81
C ILE A 6 -5.50 -8.63 -17.43
N GLU A 7 -4.20 -8.54 -17.13
CA GLU A 7 -3.69 -8.84 -15.79
C GLU A 7 -4.31 -7.81 -14.83
N GLN A 8 -5.25 -8.28 -14.01
CA GLN A 8 -5.84 -7.45 -12.98
C GLN A 8 -4.83 -7.39 -11.83
N ILE A 9 -4.37 -6.18 -11.52
CA ILE A 9 -3.53 -5.95 -10.36
C ILE A 9 -4.38 -6.23 -9.12
N THR A 10 -3.93 -7.15 -8.27
CA THR A 10 -4.64 -7.55 -7.06
C THR A 10 -3.96 -6.98 -5.84
N CYS A 11 -4.73 -6.58 -4.85
CA CYS A 11 -4.16 -6.13 -3.59
C CYS A 11 -3.45 -7.28 -2.86
N ASP A 12 -2.15 -7.14 -2.65
CA ASP A 12 -1.30 -8.15 -1.99
C ASP A 12 -1.76 -8.43 -0.56
N ALA A 13 -2.18 -7.39 0.17
CA ALA A 13 -2.66 -7.53 1.54
C ALA A 13 -4.00 -8.29 1.63
N CYS A 14 -4.88 -8.15 0.64
CA CYS A 14 -6.09 -8.96 0.53
C CYS A 14 -5.75 -10.40 0.12
N THR A 15 -4.86 -10.57 -0.86
CA THR A 15 -4.42 -11.90 -1.33
C THR A 15 -3.80 -12.71 -0.19
N ALA A 16 -3.03 -12.07 0.69
CA ALA A 16 -2.46 -12.71 1.88
C ALA A 16 -3.53 -13.24 2.85
N LYS A 17 -4.76 -12.70 2.83
CA LYS A 17 -5.91 -13.15 3.62
C LYS A 17 -6.81 -14.13 2.87
N GLY A 18 -6.50 -14.46 1.62
CA GLY A 18 -7.37 -15.24 0.74
C GLY A 18 -8.55 -14.45 0.18
N GLU A 19 -8.51 -13.12 0.26
CA GLU A 19 -9.51 -12.21 -0.29
C GLU A 19 -9.03 -11.63 -1.62
N THR A 20 -9.96 -11.30 -2.52
CA THR A 20 -9.65 -10.66 -3.80
C THR A 20 -10.16 -9.23 -3.80
N ALA A 21 -9.24 -8.27 -3.87
CA ALA A 21 -9.55 -6.86 -4.09
C ALA A 21 -8.67 -6.31 -5.22
N GLU A 22 -9.18 -5.32 -5.94
CA GLU A 22 -8.43 -4.64 -7.00
C GLU A 22 -7.36 -3.73 -6.37
N GLY A 23 -6.12 -3.89 -6.82
CA GLY A 23 -5.02 -2.97 -6.51
C GLY A 23 -5.20 -1.69 -7.31
N VAL A 24 -5.25 -0.55 -6.62
CA VAL A 24 -5.43 0.78 -7.22
C VAL A 24 -4.22 1.69 -7.05
N THR A 25 -3.28 1.29 -6.17
CA THR A 25 -2.02 2.01 -5.96
C THR A 25 -0.89 1.04 -5.66
N GLU A 26 0.32 1.45 -6.01
CA GLU A 26 1.56 0.78 -5.64
C GLU A 26 2.19 1.51 -4.44
N LEU A 27 2.62 0.77 -3.43
CA LEU A 27 3.44 1.24 -2.32
C LEU A 27 4.84 0.68 -2.47
N THR A 28 5.85 1.54 -2.56
CA THR A 28 7.25 1.12 -2.62
C THR A 28 7.96 1.43 -1.31
N ILE A 29 8.63 0.44 -0.71
CA ILE A 29 9.47 0.59 0.48
C ILE A 29 10.83 -0.02 0.18
N GLY A 30 11.85 0.83 -0.01
CA GLY A 30 13.19 0.36 -0.40
C GLY A 30 13.17 -0.29 -1.78
N SER A 31 13.43 -1.60 -1.84
CA SER A 31 13.39 -2.40 -3.07
C SER A 31 12.10 -3.20 -3.24
N ASP A 32 11.20 -3.16 -2.26
CA ASP A 32 9.96 -3.94 -2.26
C ASP A 32 8.80 -3.06 -2.75
N SER A 33 7.96 -3.64 -3.62
CA SER A 33 6.73 -3.02 -4.15
C SER A 33 5.53 -3.84 -3.72
N TYR A 34 4.44 -3.17 -3.35
CA TYR A 34 3.20 -3.78 -2.93
C TYR A 34 2.02 -3.13 -3.65
N ASP A 35 1.15 -3.96 -4.21
CA ASP A 35 -0.10 -3.51 -4.81
C ASP A 35 -1.19 -3.46 -3.73
N LEU A 36 -1.81 -2.30 -3.56
CA LEU A 36 -2.78 -2.04 -2.50
C LEU A 36 -4.12 -1.60 -3.06
N CYS A 37 -5.20 -2.13 -2.47
CA CYS A 37 -6.52 -1.53 -2.62
C CYS A 37 -6.59 -0.24 -1.80
N GLN A 38 -7.62 0.59 -2.07
CA GLN A 38 -7.79 1.88 -1.40
C GLN A 38 -7.76 1.77 0.13
N GLU A 39 -8.44 0.77 0.70
CA GLU A 39 -8.49 0.57 2.15
C GLU A 39 -7.11 0.35 2.76
N HIS A 40 -6.30 -0.53 2.17
CA HIS A 40 -4.96 -0.81 2.68
C HIS A 40 -4.03 0.39 2.47
N ALA A 41 -4.15 1.09 1.35
CA ALA A 41 -3.40 2.32 1.09
C ALA A 41 -3.68 3.40 2.15
N ASP A 42 -4.96 3.64 2.47
CA ASP A 42 -5.36 4.64 3.48
C ASP A 42 -4.82 4.27 4.87
N ARG A 43 -4.84 2.98 5.22
CA ARG A 43 -4.30 2.48 6.49
C ARG A 43 -2.79 2.64 6.57
N PHE A 44 -2.06 2.34 5.50
CA PHE A 44 -0.62 2.58 5.44
C PHE A 44 -0.31 4.09 5.53
N ALA A 45 -1.03 4.93 4.81
CA ALA A 45 -0.87 6.38 4.86
C ALA A 45 -1.09 6.93 6.28
N ALA A 46 -2.15 6.47 6.98
CA ALA A 46 -2.39 6.84 8.37
C ALA A 46 -1.24 6.42 9.28
N HIS A 47 -0.77 5.18 9.15
CA HIS A 47 0.35 4.67 9.96
C HIS A 47 1.64 5.47 9.75
N PHE A 48 1.98 5.79 8.49
CA PHE A 48 3.14 6.63 8.19
C PHE A 48 2.96 8.06 8.70
N ALA A 49 1.76 8.63 8.60
CA ALA A 49 1.47 9.92 9.19
C ALA A 49 1.73 9.89 10.70
N GLU A 50 1.27 8.87 11.43
CA GLU A 50 1.56 8.75 12.87
C GLU A 50 3.06 8.66 13.16
N LEU A 51 3.79 7.80 12.43
CA LEU A 51 5.24 7.61 12.61
C LEU A 51 6.05 8.88 12.37
N PHE A 52 5.73 9.62 11.30
CA PHE A 52 6.52 10.78 10.89
C PHE A 52 6.02 12.11 11.50
N THR A 53 4.76 12.20 11.89
CA THR A 53 4.24 13.40 12.58
C THR A 53 4.72 13.44 14.03
N THR A 54 4.82 12.27 14.70
CA THR A 54 5.35 12.19 16.08
C THR A 54 6.80 12.70 16.17
N ASN A 55 7.62 12.40 15.16
CA ASN A 55 9.04 12.76 15.16
C ASN A 55 9.33 14.22 14.75
N THR A 56 8.38 14.90 14.10
CA THR A 56 8.58 16.30 13.66
C THR A 56 8.59 17.27 14.86
N ALA A 57 7.90 16.94 15.95
CA ALA A 57 7.95 17.75 17.17
C ALA A 57 9.29 17.63 17.92
N GLU A 58 9.90 16.44 17.92
CA GLU A 58 11.19 16.19 18.60
C GLU A 58 12.40 16.61 17.76
N ALA A 59 12.34 16.49 16.43
CA ALA A 59 13.44 16.85 15.54
C ALA A 59 13.66 18.38 15.40
N VAL A 60 12.65 19.21 15.69
CA VAL A 60 12.76 20.69 15.61
C VAL A 60 13.20 21.30 16.95
N ALA A 61 13.27 20.51 18.02
CA ALA A 61 13.68 20.95 19.36
C ALA A 61 15.16 20.64 19.71
N ALA A 62 15.91 20.03 18.79
CA ALA A 62 17.31 19.64 18.96
C ALA A 62 18.28 20.58 18.22
#